data_AF-A0A0S2LIV2-F1
#
_entry.id   AF-A0A0S2LIV2-F1
#
_cell.length_a   1.000
_cell.length_b   1.000
_cell.length_c   1.000
_cell.angle_alpha   90.00
_cell.angle_beta   90.00
_cell.angle_gamma   90.00
#
_symmetry.space_group_name_H-M   'P 1'
#
loop_
_entity.id
_entity.type
_entity.pdbx_description
1 polymer ?
#
loop_
_entity_poly.entity_id
_entity_poly.type
_entity_poly.pdbx_seq_one_letter_code
_entity_poly.pdbx_strand_id
1 'polypeptide(L)'
;MTRTMASPTILSSPLLSLESINILLASPAPQNVDVRIQLLSAKILALSNLPLSPACRLDVQKTRFQLGKTYLRDKFDLKCAEIELGMVQRECKELARKKSYKADELEHYPSQENIIKEMAVEYEALQSQAKELRMEAMRLLVEVEEGLGRLGRAATWRNLIEAAVKDA
;
A
#
# COMPACT_ATOMS: atom_id res chain seq x y z
N MET A 1 -31.54 -0.22 24.61
CA MET A 1 -31.38 -1.18 23.49
C MET A 1 -30.03 -0.94 22.85
N THR A 2 -28.98 -1.60 23.34
CA THR A 2 -27.61 -1.49 22.83
C THR A 2 -27.44 -2.45 21.65
N ARG A 3 -27.30 -1.89 20.45
CA ARG A 3 -27.11 -2.64 19.21
C ARG A 3 -25.65 -3.10 19.17
N THR A 4 -25.40 -4.32 19.62
CA THR A 4 -24.10 -5.00 19.46
C THR A 4 -23.84 -5.14 17.96
N MET A 5 -22.97 -4.30 17.42
CA MET A 5 -22.44 -4.45 16.06
C MET A 5 -21.62 -5.73 16.06
N ALA A 6 -22.21 -6.82 15.57
CA ALA A 6 -21.48 -8.06 15.37
C ALA A 6 -20.34 -7.79 14.38
N SER A 7 -19.10 -7.86 14.87
CA SER A 7 -17.91 -7.92 14.03
C SER A 7 -18.09 -9.07 13.02
N PRO A 8 -17.79 -8.88 11.73
CA PRO A 8 -18.02 -9.92 10.73
C PRO A 8 -17.23 -11.18 11.09
N THR A 9 -17.96 -12.30 11.25
CA THR A 9 -17.55 -13.64 11.69
C THR A 9 -16.38 -14.27 10.92
N ILE A 10 -15.91 -13.63 9.84
CA ILE A 10 -14.81 -14.13 9.01
C ILE A 10 -13.44 -13.93 9.71
N LEU A 11 -13.35 -12.98 10.65
CA LEU A 11 -12.09 -12.67 11.36
C LEU A 11 -11.85 -13.52 12.62
N SER A 12 -12.75 -14.43 12.98
CA SER A 12 -12.58 -15.34 14.13
C SER A 12 -12.16 -16.76 13.74
N SER A 13 -11.92 -17.04 12.45
CA SER A 13 -11.48 -18.36 12.00
C SER A 13 -9.96 -18.51 12.18
N PRO A 14 -9.47 -19.47 13.00
CA PRO A 14 -8.04 -19.71 13.19
C PRO A 14 -7.33 -20.23 11.92
N LEU A 15 -8.07 -20.53 10.85
CA LEU A 15 -7.54 -21.06 9.59
C LEU A 15 -7.10 -19.99 8.58
N LEU A 16 -7.43 -18.71 8.79
CA LEU A 16 -7.10 -17.60 7.88
C LEU A 16 -6.31 -16.49 8.61
N SER A 17 -5.24 -16.91 9.29
CA SER A 17 -4.26 -15.96 9.83
C SER A 17 -3.50 -15.24 8.70
N LEU A 18 -2.93 -14.06 9.00
CA LEU A 18 -2.05 -13.35 8.07
C LEU A 18 -0.89 -14.23 7.60
N GLU A 19 -0.36 -15.06 8.51
CA GLU A 19 0.71 -16.02 8.22
C GLU A 19 0.26 -17.08 7.21
N SER A 20 -0.91 -17.69 7.44
CA SER A 20 -1.50 -18.66 6.50
C SER A 20 -1.71 -18.06 5.11
N ILE A 21 -2.19 -16.80 5.04
CA ILE A 21 -2.38 -16.10 3.77
C ILE A 21 -1.03 -15.83 3.07
N ASN A 22 0.02 -15.46 3.82
CA ASN A 22 1.35 -15.25 3.28
C ASN A 22 1.95 -16.54 2.70
N ILE A 23 1.83 -17.65 3.43
CA ILE A 23 2.28 -18.98 2.98
C ILE A 23 1.58 -19.36 1.68
N LEU A 24 0.25 -19.19 1.63
CA LEU A 24 -0.51 -19.47 0.42
C LEU A 24 -0.06 -18.58 -0.74
N LEU A 25 0.07 -17.26 -0.55
CA LEU A 25 0.51 -16.34 -1.60
C LEU A 25 1.94 -16.58 -2.10
N ALA A 26 2.82 -17.10 -1.24
CA ALA A 26 4.21 -17.44 -1.56
C ALA A 26 4.37 -18.84 -2.16
N SER A 27 3.32 -19.67 -2.14
CA SER A 27 3.35 -21.01 -2.70
C SER A 27 3.73 -20.97 -4.20
N PRO A 28 4.70 -21.79 -4.64
CA PRO A 28 5.09 -21.85 -6.06
C PRO A 28 4.05 -22.60 -6.91
N ALA A 29 3.05 -23.23 -6.28
CA ALA A 29 2.00 -23.91 -7.00
C ALA A 29 1.17 -22.91 -7.84
N PRO A 30 0.77 -23.25 -9.08
CA PRO A 30 -0.08 -22.40 -9.89
C PRO A 30 -1.37 -22.06 -9.14
N GLN A 31 -1.66 -20.77 -9.02
CA GLN A 31 -2.89 -20.29 -8.38
C GLN A 31 -3.84 -19.79 -9.45
N ASN A 32 -5.12 -20.13 -9.29
CA ASN A 32 -6.17 -19.46 -10.04
C ASN A 32 -6.14 -17.95 -9.69
N VAL A 33 -6.26 -17.10 -10.72
CA VAL A 33 -6.26 -15.64 -10.59
C VAL A 33 -7.30 -15.14 -9.57
N ASP A 34 -8.49 -15.74 -9.56
CA ASP A 34 -9.56 -15.40 -8.61
C ASP A 34 -9.19 -15.75 -7.16
N VAL A 35 -8.53 -16.90 -6.95
CA VAL A 35 -8.03 -17.30 -5.62
C VAL A 35 -6.95 -16.34 -5.17
N ARG A 36 -6.03 -15.95 -6.06
CA ARG A 36 -4.99 -14.97 -5.75
C ARG A 36 -5.59 -13.61 -5.37
N ILE A 37 -6.60 -13.14 -6.10
CA ILE A 37 -7.35 -11.92 -5.79
C ILE A 37 -8.00 -12.01 -4.41
N GLN A 38 -8.65 -13.13 -4.10
CA GLN A 38 -9.29 -13.35 -2.79
C GLN A 38 -8.25 -13.32 -1.66
N LEU A 39 -7.10 -14.00 -1.84
CA LEU A 39 -6.02 -14.02 -0.85
C LEU A 39 -5.42 -12.63 -0.63
N LEU A 40 -5.15 -11.87 -1.69
CA LEU A 40 -4.64 -10.50 -1.58
C LEU A 40 -5.65 -9.56 -0.92
N SER A 41 -6.94 -9.70 -1.23
CA SER A 41 -8.03 -8.94 -0.59
C SER A 41 -8.15 -9.28 0.89
N ALA A 42 -8.06 -10.56 1.25
CA ALA A 42 -8.06 -11.03 2.64
C ALA A 42 -6.83 -10.49 3.40
N LYS A 43 -5.65 -10.46 2.76
CA LYS A 43 -4.44 -9.88 3.34
C LYS A 43 -4.60 -8.38 3.61
N ILE A 44 -5.19 -7.62 2.68
CA ILE A 44 -5.49 -6.18 2.89
C ILE A 44 -6.40 -6.01 4.11
N LEU A 45 -7.46 -6.81 4.22
CA LEU A 45 -8.39 -6.74 5.36
C LEU A 45 -7.67 -7.07 6.68
N ALA A 46 -6.88 -8.14 6.70
CA ALA A 46 -6.12 -8.54 7.89
C ALA A 46 -5.14 -7.44 8.33
N LEU A 47 -4.37 -6.88 7.40
CA LEU A 47 -3.43 -5.80 7.68
C LEU A 47 -4.13 -4.50 8.11
N SER A 48 -5.32 -4.21 7.57
CA SER A 48 -6.08 -3.00 7.92
C SER A 48 -6.66 -3.03 9.33
N ASN A 49 -6.78 -4.22 9.93
CA ASN A 49 -7.25 -4.40 11.31
C ASN A 49 -6.11 -4.35 12.35
N LEU A 50 -4.85 -4.27 11.90
CA LEU A 50 -3.70 -4.09 12.78
C LEU A 50 -3.52 -2.60 13.17
N PRO A 51 -2.73 -2.29 14.22
CA PRO A 51 -2.43 -0.91 14.59
C PRO A 51 -1.88 -0.11 13.40
N LEU A 52 -2.39 1.11 13.20
CA LEU A 52 -2.11 2.00 12.06
C LEU A 52 -0.70 2.63 12.09
N SER A 53 0.35 1.83 12.29
CA SER A 53 1.73 2.29 12.15
C SER A 53 2.03 2.63 10.68
N PRO A 54 2.98 3.56 10.40
CA PRO A 54 3.38 3.87 9.02
C PRO A 54 3.86 2.64 8.24
N ALA A 55 4.56 1.71 8.90
CA ALA A 55 5.00 0.45 8.31
C ALA A 55 3.81 -0.44 7.92
N CYS A 56 2.84 -0.64 8.81
CA CYS A 56 1.65 -1.44 8.52
C CYS A 56 0.82 -0.82 7.37
N ARG A 57 0.68 0.51 7.35
CA ARG A 57 0.02 1.21 6.25
C ARG A 57 0.75 1.01 4.92
N LEU A 58 2.08 1.03 4.91
CA LEU A 58 2.88 0.76 3.72
C LEU A 58 2.68 -0.68 3.25
N ASP A 59 2.61 -1.66 4.15
CA ASP A 59 2.37 -3.06 3.78
C ASP A 59 0.97 -3.31 3.20
N VAL A 60 -0.05 -2.59 3.69
CA VAL A 60 -1.37 -2.54 3.04
C VAL A 60 -1.22 -2.05 1.60
N GLN A 61 -0.48 -0.95 1.38
CA GLN A 61 -0.29 -0.41 0.02
C GLN A 61 0.52 -1.34 -0.88
N LYS A 62 1.57 -2.01 -0.37
CA LYS A 62 2.30 -3.04 -1.12
C LYS A 62 1.36 -4.15 -1.57
N THR A 63 0.46 -4.58 -0.69
CA THR A 63 -0.53 -5.62 -1.02
C THR A 63 -1.55 -5.13 -2.05
N ARG A 64 -2.08 -3.91 -1.89
CA ARG A 64 -2.98 -3.28 -2.89
C ARG A 64 -2.31 -3.10 -4.25
N PHE A 65 -1.03 -2.76 -4.27
CA PHE A 65 -0.26 -2.67 -5.50
C PHE A 65 -0.17 -4.02 -6.22
N GLN A 66 0.12 -5.11 -5.50
CA GLN A 66 0.09 -6.45 -6.08
C GLN A 66 -1.31 -6.83 -6.58
N LEU A 67 -2.36 -6.48 -5.84
CA LEU A 67 -3.74 -6.71 -6.27
C LEU A 67 -4.08 -5.93 -7.55
N GLY A 68 -3.71 -4.65 -7.63
CA GLY A 68 -3.86 -3.83 -8.83
C GLY A 68 -3.10 -4.39 -10.03
N LYS A 69 -1.89 -4.91 -9.83
CA LYS A 69 -1.13 -5.62 -10.87
C LYS A 69 -1.85 -6.88 -11.36
N THR A 70 -2.37 -7.70 -10.45
CA THR A 70 -3.11 -8.91 -10.82
C THR A 70 -4.39 -8.57 -11.58
N TYR A 71 -5.13 -7.53 -11.17
CA TYR A 71 -6.27 -7.05 -11.96
C TYR A 71 -5.87 -6.60 -13.36
N LEU A 72 -4.78 -5.84 -13.50
CA LEU A 72 -4.32 -5.32 -14.78
C LEU A 72 -3.79 -6.42 -15.72
N ARG A 73 -2.94 -7.31 -15.21
CA ARG A 73 -2.14 -8.24 -16.03
C ARG A 73 -2.79 -9.60 -16.20
N ASP A 74 -3.40 -10.11 -15.14
CA ASP A 74 -3.85 -11.51 -15.10
C ASP A 74 -5.35 -11.61 -15.35
N LYS A 75 -6.13 -10.68 -14.76
CA LYS A 75 -7.59 -10.66 -14.91
C LYS A 75 -8.10 -9.73 -16.02
N PHE A 76 -7.28 -8.78 -16.46
CA PHE A 76 -7.63 -7.73 -17.43
C PHE A 76 -8.84 -6.86 -17.00
N ASP A 77 -9.05 -6.68 -15.70
CA ASP A 77 -10.07 -5.78 -15.16
C ASP A 77 -9.46 -4.41 -14.87
N LEU A 78 -9.51 -3.55 -15.89
CA LEU A 78 -8.92 -2.20 -15.84
C LEU A 78 -9.58 -1.30 -14.79
N LYS A 79 -10.87 -1.49 -14.47
CA LYS A 79 -11.56 -0.67 -13.47
C LYS A 79 -11.12 -1.03 -12.06
N CYS A 80 -11.03 -2.33 -11.75
CA CYS A 80 -10.50 -2.76 -10.46
C CYS A 80 -9.02 -2.40 -10.31
N ALA A 81 -8.23 -2.50 -11.39
CA ALA A 81 -6.84 -2.02 -11.39
C ALA A 81 -6.74 -0.52 -11.11
N GLU A 82 -7.57 0.33 -11.75
CA GLU A 82 -7.62 1.78 -11.49
C GLU A 82 -7.88 2.08 -10.02
N ILE A 83 -8.86 1.40 -9.43
CA ILE A 83 -9.27 1.61 -8.04
C ILE A 83 -8.11 1.30 -7.08
N GLU A 84 -7.50 0.11 -7.22
CA GLU A 84 -6.44 -0.33 -6.31
C GLU A 84 -5.17 0.51 -6.47
N LEU A 85 -4.72 0.75 -7.70
CA LEU A 85 -3.52 1.55 -7.96
C LEU A 85 -3.73 3.03 -7.59
N GLY A 86 -4.95 3.55 -7.76
CA GLY A 86 -5.32 4.90 -7.33
C GLY A 86 -5.28 5.07 -5.81
N MET A 87 -5.68 4.04 -5.05
CA MET A 87 -5.52 4.05 -3.58
C MET A 87 -4.04 4.05 -3.18
N VAL A 88 -3.22 3.19 -3.80
CA VAL A 88 -1.76 3.15 -3.56
C VAL A 88 -1.12 4.51 -3.81
N GLN A 89 -1.44 5.14 -4.94
CA GLN A 89 -0.91 6.46 -5.29
C GLN A 89 -1.23 7.52 -4.22
N ARG A 90 -2.49 7.58 -3.76
CA ARG A 90 -2.93 8.57 -2.76
C ARG A 90 -2.31 8.32 -1.39
N GLU A 91 -2.37 7.10 -0.90
CA GLU A 91 -1.88 6.75 0.44
C GLU A 91 -0.36 6.86 0.53
N CYS A 92 0.36 6.39 -0.49
CA CYS A 92 1.81 6.52 -0.52
C CYS A 92 2.27 7.98 -0.68
N LYS A 93 1.48 8.85 -1.32
CA LYS A 93 1.75 10.30 -1.31
C LYS A 93 1.72 10.85 0.11
N GLU A 94 0.74 10.44 0.93
CA GLU A 94 0.65 10.90 2.32
C GLU A 94 1.75 10.28 3.20
N LEU A 95 2.11 9.01 3.00
CA LEU A 95 3.22 8.37 3.72
C LEU A 95 4.58 8.99 3.37
N ALA A 96 4.76 9.42 2.12
CA ALA A 96 5.98 10.08 1.66
C ALA A 96 6.10 11.55 2.08
N ARG A 97 5.05 12.16 2.65
CA ARG A 97 5.14 13.54 3.14
C ARG A 97 6.04 13.59 4.37
N LYS A 98 7.07 14.43 4.31
CA LYS A 98 7.85 14.82 5.48
C LYS A 98 6.93 15.56 6.45
N LYS A 99 6.48 14.88 7.50
CA LYS A 99 6.11 15.61 8.72
C LYS A 99 7.42 16.08 9.31
N SER A 100 7.57 17.41 9.44
CA SER A 100 8.54 17.99 10.36
C SER A 100 8.29 17.31 11.71
N TYR A 101 9.14 16.34 12.06
CA TYR A 101 9.16 15.86 13.44
C TYR A 101 9.51 17.10 14.24
N LYS A 102 8.55 17.55 15.05
CA LYS A 102 8.74 18.69 15.94
C LYS A 102 9.98 18.39 16.78
N ALA A 103 11.08 19.06 16.44
CA ALA A 103 12.28 19.12 17.25
C ALA A 103 12.02 19.83 18.59
N ASP A 104 10.83 20.42 18.78
CA ASP A 104 10.42 21.16 19.98
C ASP A 104 10.08 20.31 21.21
N GLU A 105 9.87 18.99 21.10
CA GLU A 105 9.30 18.20 22.21
C GLU A 105 10.28 17.23 22.90
N LEU A 106 11.58 17.26 22.57
CA LEU A 106 12.58 16.30 23.09
C LEU A 106 13.91 16.92 23.54
N GLU A 107 13.93 18.19 23.94
CA GLU A 107 15.13 18.90 24.43
C GLU A 107 15.66 18.44 25.81
N HIS A 108 15.28 17.28 26.37
CA HIS A 108 15.64 17.00 27.78
C HIS A 108 16.17 15.62 28.21
N TYR A 109 16.54 14.70 27.32
CA TYR A 109 17.23 13.47 27.75
C TYR A 109 18.36 13.02 26.81
N PRO A 110 19.65 13.23 27.17
CA PRO A 110 20.80 12.82 26.36
C PRO A 110 20.99 11.30 26.25
N SER A 111 20.23 10.48 26.97
CA SER A 111 20.33 9.01 26.93
C SER A 111 19.52 8.35 25.81
N GLN A 112 18.81 9.10 24.96
CA GLN A 112 17.95 8.56 23.88
C GLN A 112 18.42 8.91 22.46
N GLU A 113 19.58 9.55 22.32
CA GLU A 113 20.06 10.06 21.04
C GLU A 113 20.24 8.97 19.97
N ASN A 114 20.68 7.77 20.37
CA ASN A 114 20.83 6.63 19.47
C ASN A 114 19.47 6.07 19.01
N ILE A 115 18.47 6.02 19.89
CA ILE A 115 17.11 5.55 19.57
C ILE A 115 16.43 6.52 18.61
N ILE A 116 16.60 7.84 18.82
CA ILE A 116 16.04 8.87 17.95
C ILE A 116 16.67 8.80 16.55
N LYS A 117 17.99 8.61 16.46
CA LYS A 117 18.69 8.44 15.18
C LYS A 117 18.22 7.17 14.44
N GLU A 118 18.08 6.05 15.14
CA GLU A 118 17.60 4.80 14.56
C GLU A 118 16.17 4.93 14.03
N MET A 119 15.26 5.51 14.81
CA MET A 119 13.88 5.78 14.38
C MET A 119 13.81 6.74 13.18
N ALA A 120 14.69 7.73 13.10
CA ALA A 120 14.75 8.66 11.97
C ALA A 120 15.19 7.95 10.68
N VAL A 121 16.19 7.07 10.76
CA VAL A 121 16.67 6.25 9.64
C VAL A 121 15.57 5.30 9.15
N GLU A 122 14.88 4.60 10.06
CA GLU A 122 13.75 3.74 9.70
C GLU A 122 12.62 4.51 9.01
N TYR A 123 12.31 5.70 9.53
CA TYR A 123 11.27 6.55 8.95
C TYR A 123 11.65 7.07 7.56
N GLU A 124 12.91 7.44 7.35
CA GLU A 124 13.42 7.84 6.04
C GLU A 124 13.39 6.67 5.03
N ALA A 125 13.73 5.46 5.48
CA ALA A 125 13.62 4.25 4.66
C ALA A 125 12.15 3.97 4.26
N LEU A 126 11.21 4.12 5.19
CA LEU A 126 9.77 3.98 4.92
C LEU A 126 9.27 5.03 3.92
N GLN A 127 9.72 6.28 4.05
CA GLN A 127 9.38 7.34 3.10
C GLN A 127 9.91 7.03 1.70
N SER A 128 11.15 6.55 1.60
CA SER A 128 11.77 6.17 0.33
C SER A 128 11.00 5.04 -0.34
N GLN A 129 10.66 3.98 0.41
CA GLN A 129 9.83 2.88 -0.09
C GLN A 129 8.44 3.35 -0.54
N ALA A 130 7.81 4.26 0.21
CA ALA A 130 6.51 4.82 -0.17
C ALA A 130 6.60 5.65 -1.47
N LYS A 131 7.66 6.44 -1.66
CA LYS A 131 7.89 7.19 -2.90
C LYS A 131 8.05 6.26 -4.09
N GLU A 132 8.87 5.22 -3.95
CA GLU A 132 9.10 4.23 -5.01
C GLU A 132 7.79 3.54 -5.39
N LEU A 133 7.06 3.00 -4.40
CA LEU A 133 5.79 2.32 -4.63
C LEU A 133 4.74 3.25 -5.29
N ARG A 134 4.70 4.53 -4.90
CA ARG A 134 3.85 5.53 -5.53
C ARG A 134 4.22 5.73 -7.01
N MET A 135 5.51 5.82 -7.33
CA MET A 135 5.98 6.00 -8.70
C MET A 135 5.60 4.82 -9.58
N GLU A 136 5.80 3.59 -9.08
CA GLU A 136 5.38 2.39 -9.80
C GLU A 136 3.87 2.33 -10.01
N ALA A 137 3.07 2.67 -9.00
CA ALA A 137 1.61 2.73 -9.13
C ALA A 137 1.17 3.73 -10.20
N MET A 138 1.80 4.92 -10.26
CA MET A 138 1.50 5.91 -11.30
C MET A 138 1.86 5.40 -12.70
N ARG A 139 2.97 4.66 -12.87
CA ARG A 139 3.33 4.05 -14.16
C ARG A 139 2.25 3.07 -14.64
N LEU A 140 1.77 2.20 -13.75
CA LEU A 140 0.69 1.27 -14.09
C LEU A 140 -0.65 1.99 -14.33
N LEU A 141 -0.91 3.11 -13.63
CA LEU A 141 -2.08 3.94 -13.89
C LEU A 141 -2.06 4.55 -15.30
N VAL A 142 -0.89 4.89 -15.86
CA VAL A 142 -0.80 5.31 -17.28
C VAL A 142 -1.37 4.23 -18.19
N GLU A 143 -0.91 2.98 -18.02
CA GLU A 143 -1.36 1.84 -18.83
C GLU A 143 -2.86 1.56 -18.66
N VAL A 144 -3.36 1.66 -17.43
CA VAL A 144 -4.79 1.51 -17.13
C VAL A 144 -5.62 2.57 -17.86
N GLU A 145 -5.23 3.85 -17.79
CA GLU A 145 -5.97 4.93 -18.47
C GLU A 145 -5.88 4.82 -19.99
N GLU A 146 -4.75 4.40 -20.55
CA GLU A 146 -4.61 4.11 -21.98
C GLU A 146 -5.53 2.96 -22.41
N GLY A 147 -5.54 1.85 -21.66
CA GLY A 147 -6.42 0.71 -21.92
C GLY A 147 -7.91 1.06 -21.80
N LEU A 148 -8.24 2.07 -20.99
CA LEU A 148 -9.60 2.60 -20.85
C LEU A 148 -9.93 3.70 -21.89
N GLY A 149 -9.01 4.04 -22.78
CA GLY A 149 -9.18 5.07 -23.81
C GLY A 149 -9.14 6.51 -23.29
N ARG A 150 -8.64 6.75 -22.07
CA ARG A 150 -8.63 8.04 -21.38
C ARG A 150 -7.27 8.73 -21.47
N LEU A 151 -6.84 9.05 -22.70
CA LEU A 151 -5.50 9.57 -22.98
C LEU A 151 -5.15 10.86 -22.22
N GLY A 152 -6.11 11.74 -21.95
CA GLY A 152 -5.89 12.95 -21.15
C GLY A 152 -5.51 12.65 -19.69
N ARG A 153 -6.10 11.61 -19.08
CA ARG A 153 -5.73 11.16 -17.74
C ARG A 153 -4.37 10.46 -17.76
N ALA A 154 -4.09 9.65 -18.78
CA ALA A 154 -2.78 9.03 -18.98
C ALA A 154 -1.66 10.10 -19.08
N ALA A 155 -1.87 11.16 -19.86
CA ALA A 155 -0.94 12.28 -19.96
C ALA A 155 -0.72 12.99 -18.61
N THR A 156 -1.79 13.16 -17.84
CA THR A 156 -1.70 13.73 -16.47
C THR A 156 -0.78 12.89 -15.59
N TRP A 157 -0.90 11.56 -15.60
CA TRP A 157 -0.03 10.67 -14.84
C TRP A 157 1.42 10.74 -15.32
N ARG A 158 1.68 10.78 -16.63
CA ARG A 158 3.04 10.94 -17.17
C ARG A 158 3.69 12.25 -16.70
N ASN A 159 2.96 13.36 -16.76
CA ASN A 159 3.46 14.65 -16.27
C ASN A 159 3.80 14.61 -14.77
N LEU A 160 2.96 13.95 -13.96
CA LEU A 160 3.23 13.78 -12.53
C LEU A 160 4.45 12.90 -12.25
N ILE A 161 4.68 11.86 -13.07
CA ILE A 161 5.88 11.02 -13.01
C ILE A 161 7.11 11.86 -13.35
N GLU A 162 7.08 12.62 -14.44
CA GLU A 162 8.18 13.50 -14.85
C GLU A 162 8.52 14.54 -13.78
N ALA A 163 7.51 15.16 -13.18
CA ALA A 163 7.71 16.11 -12.08
C ALA A 163 8.39 15.43 -10.87
N ALA A 164 7.90 14.24 -10.48
CA ALA A 164 8.46 13.51 -9.34
C ALA A 164 9.90 13.01 -9.57
N VAL A 165 10.29 12.74 -10.81
CA VAL A 165 11.69 12.38 -11.16
C VAL A 165 12.61 13.59 -11.11
N LYS A 166 12.13 14.79 -11.44
CA LYS A 166 12.92 16.04 -11.37
C LYS A 166 13.17 16.50 -9.92
N ASP A 167 12.25 16.18 -9.02
CA ASP A 167 12.32 16.54 -7.60
C ASP A 167 13.13 15.54 -6.74
N ALA A 168 13.60 14.43 -7.32
CA ALA A 168 14.34 13.36 -6.65
C ALA A 168 15.85 13.55 -6.78
#